data_AF-A0A2H3BL95-F1
#
_entry.id   AF-A0A2H3BL95-F1
#
_cell.length_a   1.000
_cell.length_b   1.000
_cell.length_c   1.000
_cell.angle_alpha   90.00
_cell.angle_beta   90.00
_cell.angle_gamma   90.00
#
_symmetry.space_group_name_H-M   'P 1'
#
loop_
_entity.id
_entity.type
_entity.pdbx_description
1 polymer ?
#
loop_
_entity_poly.entity_id
_entity_poly.type
_entity_poly.pdbx_seq_one_letter_code
_entity_poly.pdbx_strand_id
1 'polypeptide(L)'
;VVQPLCFIYGISHSSLCASRPHHTRVPKHADFPALMELQSATFDQLLDDFVHVSLLSLNLKKAEMAASDLDEIIHRVEYQNDEHFTASLSNFIKTARETAIELQVLSFHMQDTVDRIVAANNHSINTIDGALTKSMRYSLSGLMPWSSSPTDEMVLKIFSESIDMLSEISEILILKAQVQLKNLEDLQGNLTIVRDIVIRDNLEVPADGNKLVWGVVHDYGLEVLRFVGEYLQPAPQYVSSALHMLHEMRKNIAALRGRVVKPAPTESYVPPEVHMSSIKRGLETLEASNRKAREREREARR
;
A
#
# COMPACT_ATOMS: atom_id res chain seq x y z
N VAL A 1 36.92 -7.75 -10.09
CA VAL A 1 37.20 -6.89 -8.90
C VAL A 1 38.07 -7.72 -7.97
N VAL A 2 39.29 -7.28 -7.65
CA VAL A 2 40.20 -8.02 -6.77
C VAL A 2 39.89 -7.61 -5.33
N GLN A 3 38.90 -8.26 -4.73
CA GLN A 3 38.32 -7.85 -3.43
C GLN A 3 39.25 -7.89 -2.19
N PRO A 4 40.34 -8.68 -2.08
CA PRO A 4 41.09 -8.69 -0.83
C PRO A 4 42.07 -7.51 -0.66
N LEU A 5 42.30 -6.68 -1.69
CA LEU A 5 43.32 -5.61 -1.64
C LEU A 5 42.77 -4.22 -1.26
N CYS A 6 41.45 -4.03 -1.20
CA CYS A 6 40.84 -2.72 -0.94
C CYS A 6 40.70 -2.36 0.56
N PHE A 7 41.20 -3.21 1.47
CA PHE A 7 41.22 -2.96 2.93
C PHE A 7 42.51 -2.33 3.43
N ILE A 8 43.50 -2.09 2.56
CA ILE A 8 44.77 -1.47 2.93
C ILE A 8 44.59 0.06 2.95
N TYR A 9 44.90 0.68 4.10
CA TYR A 9 44.88 2.13 4.27
C TYR A 9 45.79 2.82 3.23
N GLY A 10 45.19 3.65 2.38
CA GLY A 10 45.89 4.43 1.34
C GLY A 10 45.43 4.13 -0.09
N ILE A 11 44.98 2.90 -0.39
CA ILE A 11 44.43 2.52 -1.71
C ILE A 11 42.91 2.40 -1.74
N SER A 12 42.26 2.48 -0.57
CA SER A 12 40.81 2.53 -0.40
C SER A 12 40.13 3.70 -1.14
N HIS A 13 40.85 4.80 -1.38
CA HIS A 13 40.36 5.96 -2.13
C HIS A 13 40.79 5.99 -3.60
N SER A 14 41.54 4.98 -4.06
CA SER A 14 41.93 4.90 -5.48
C SER A 14 40.73 4.58 -6.37
N SER A 15 40.74 5.06 -7.61
CA SER A 15 39.69 4.79 -8.61
C SER A 15 39.49 3.30 -8.94
N LEU A 16 40.39 2.43 -8.50
CA LEU A 16 40.32 0.97 -8.62
C LEU A 16 39.51 0.32 -7.49
N CYS A 17 39.41 0.97 -6.32
CA CYS A 17 38.66 0.51 -5.14
C CYS A 17 37.41 1.37 -4.85
N ALA A 18 37.19 2.46 -5.59
CA ALA A 18 35.90 3.11 -5.66
C ALA A 18 34.88 2.08 -6.16
N SER A 19 34.03 1.58 -5.27
CA SER A 19 32.84 0.83 -5.63
C SER A 19 32.15 1.62 -6.73
N ARG A 20 32.16 1.12 -7.97
CA ARG A 20 31.32 1.67 -9.02
C ARG A 20 29.92 1.74 -8.40
N PRO A 21 29.28 2.92 -8.30
CA PRO A 21 27.88 2.92 -7.93
C PRO A 21 27.20 1.93 -8.88
N HIS A 22 26.39 1.01 -8.34
CA HIS A 22 25.52 0.19 -9.18
C HIS A 22 24.97 1.13 -10.24
N HIS A 23 25.26 0.87 -11.52
CA HIS A 23 24.89 1.76 -12.61
C HIS A 23 23.38 1.99 -12.54
N THR A 24 22.95 3.04 -11.85
CA THR A 24 21.62 3.62 -11.98
C THR A 24 21.64 4.12 -13.41
N ARG A 25 21.06 3.30 -14.28
CA ARG A 25 20.98 3.60 -15.70
C ARG A 25 20.17 4.89 -15.81
N VAL A 26 20.86 5.99 -16.08
CA VAL A 26 20.24 7.31 -16.16
C VAL A 26 19.27 7.34 -17.35
N PRO A 27 18.04 7.82 -17.18
CA PRO A 27 17.12 8.02 -18.29
C PRO A 27 17.74 8.88 -19.40
N LYS A 28 17.58 8.46 -20.66
CA LYS A 28 18.01 9.22 -21.84
C LYS A 28 16.90 10.09 -22.43
N HIS A 29 15.65 9.81 -22.09
CA HIS A 29 14.48 10.62 -22.42
C HIS A 29 13.45 10.52 -21.27
N ALA A 30 12.58 11.53 -21.14
CA ALA A 30 11.48 11.51 -20.20
C ALA A 30 10.20 11.02 -20.89
N ASP A 31 9.37 10.27 -20.18
CA ASP A 31 8.10 9.74 -20.68
C ASP A 31 7.02 9.89 -19.58
N PHE A 32 6.75 11.15 -19.21
CA PHE A 32 5.67 11.48 -18.28
C PHE A 32 4.28 10.99 -18.73
N PRO A 33 3.91 10.97 -20.03
CA PRO A 33 2.65 10.36 -20.46
C PRO A 33 2.50 8.92 -19.96
N ALA A 34 3.49 8.05 -20.19
CA ALA A 34 3.43 6.68 -19.73
C ALA A 34 3.49 6.58 -18.20
N LEU A 35 4.31 7.40 -17.53
CA LEU A 35 4.38 7.40 -16.06
C LEU A 35 3.03 7.76 -15.42
N MET A 36 2.34 8.78 -15.95
CA MET A 36 1.05 9.22 -15.44
C MET A 36 -0.06 8.20 -15.72
N GLU A 37 -0.02 7.52 -16.86
CA GLU A 37 -0.93 6.41 -17.17
C GLU A 37 -0.76 5.25 -16.19
N LEU A 38 0.48 4.85 -15.89
CA LEU A 38 0.75 3.80 -14.90
C LEU A 38 0.27 4.19 -13.51
N GLN A 39 0.52 5.44 -13.12
CA GLN A 39 0.09 5.97 -11.83
C GLN A 39 -1.45 6.01 -11.75
N SER A 40 -2.14 6.61 -12.72
CA SER A 40 -3.59 6.74 -12.67
C SER A 40 -4.31 5.39 -12.70
N ALA A 41 -3.91 4.49 -13.59
CA ALA A 41 -4.53 3.17 -13.71
C ALA A 41 -4.41 2.34 -12.43
N THR A 42 -3.23 2.36 -11.80
CA THR A 42 -3.01 1.58 -10.56
C THR A 42 -3.75 2.20 -9.39
N PHE A 43 -3.64 3.52 -9.19
CA PHE A 43 -4.23 4.18 -8.03
C PHE A 43 -5.76 4.27 -8.11
N ASP A 44 -6.38 4.30 -9.30
CA ASP A 44 -7.84 4.28 -9.43
C ASP A 44 -8.45 3.00 -8.85
N GLN A 45 -7.86 1.85 -9.17
CA GLN A 45 -8.33 0.56 -8.65
C GLN A 45 -7.88 0.31 -7.21
N LEU A 46 -6.62 0.64 -6.86
CA LEU A 46 -6.14 0.49 -5.48
C LEU A 46 -7.02 1.28 -4.50
N LEU A 47 -7.36 2.53 -4.82
CA LEU A 47 -8.19 3.35 -3.95
C LEU A 47 -9.57 2.75 -3.70
N ASP A 48 -10.13 1.99 -4.64
CA ASP A 48 -11.38 1.25 -4.45
C ASP A 48 -11.20 0.09 -3.45
N ASP A 49 -10.16 -0.74 -3.63
CA ASP A 49 -9.84 -1.83 -2.70
C ASP A 49 -9.56 -1.34 -1.28
N PHE A 50 -8.92 -0.16 -1.13
CA PHE A 50 -8.63 0.42 0.18
C PHE A 50 -9.87 0.94 0.92
N VAL A 51 -10.96 1.30 0.22
CA VAL A 51 -12.25 1.56 0.89
C VAL A 51 -12.71 0.32 1.63
N HIS A 52 -12.60 -0.87 1.00
CA HIS A 52 -12.96 -2.13 1.63
C HIS A 52 -12.04 -2.49 2.80
N VAL A 53 -10.73 -2.24 2.69
CA VAL A 53 -9.76 -2.44 3.78
C VAL A 53 -10.06 -1.54 4.99
N SER A 54 -10.44 -0.28 4.75
CA SER A 54 -10.83 0.66 5.81
C SER A 54 -12.09 0.22 6.55
N LEU A 55 -13.10 -0.27 5.82
CA LEU A 55 -14.32 -0.81 6.40
C LEU A 55 -14.08 -2.10 7.16
N LEU A 56 -13.21 -2.96 6.64
CA LEU A 56 -12.79 -4.18 7.31
C LEU A 56 -12.15 -3.89 8.66
N SER A 57 -11.26 -2.90 8.75
CA SER A 57 -10.68 -2.47 10.03
C SER A 57 -11.76 -2.09 11.06
N LEU A 58 -12.76 -1.31 10.65
CA LEU A 58 -13.87 -0.90 11.52
C LEU A 58 -14.71 -2.10 11.96
N ASN A 59 -15.08 -2.98 11.04
CA ASN A 59 -15.90 -4.15 11.34
C ASN A 59 -15.16 -5.15 12.20
N LEU A 60 -13.85 -5.32 11.96
CA LEU A 60 -13.01 -6.14 12.81
C LEU A 60 -12.86 -5.56 14.21
N LYS A 61 -12.82 -4.23 14.36
CA LYS A 61 -12.83 -3.59 15.67
C LYS A 61 -14.13 -3.84 16.43
N LYS A 62 -15.28 -3.77 15.74
CA LYS A 62 -16.59 -4.13 16.33
C LYS A 62 -16.63 -5.60 16.76
N ALA A 63 -16.13 -6.49 15.90
CA ALA A 63 -16.01 -7.91 16.18
C ALA A 63 -15.11 -8.20 17.41
N GLU A 64 -13.96 -7.53 17.51
CA GLU A 64 -13.05 -7.64 18.65
C GLU A 64 -13.70 -7.18 19.95
N MET A 65 -14.47 -6.09 19.94
CA MET A 65 -15.21 -5.63 21.10
C MET A 65 -16.25 -6.66 21.53
N ALA A 66 -17.07 -7.17 20.60
CA ALA A 66 -18.09 -8.17 20.92
C ALA A 66 -17.48 -9.49 21.43
N ALA A 67 -16.34 -9.92 20.88
CA ALA A 67 -15.61 -11.09 21.37
C ALA A 67 -15.01 -10.85 22.76
N SER A 68 -14.54 -9.64 23.06
CA SER A 68 -14.06 -9.27 24.39
C SER A 68 -15.18 -9.25 25.43
N ASP A 69 -16.37 -8.76 25.06
CA ASP A 69 -17.56 -8.80 25.93
C ASP A 69 -17.98 -10.25 26.22
N LEU A 70 -17.94 -11.13 25.21
CA LEU A 70 -18.18 -12.56 25.36
C LEU A 70 -17.17 -13.20 26.32
N ASP A 71 -15.88 -12.92 26.14
CA ASP A 71 -14.81 -13.42 27.03
C ASP A 71 -15.05 -12.99 28.48
N GLU A 72 -15.45 -11.74 28.71
CA GLU A 72 -15.77 -11.23 30.06
C GLU A 72 -16.99 -11.93 30.67
N ILE A 73 -18.02 -12.25 29.88
CA ILE A 73 -19.18 -13.03 30.35
C ILE A 73 -18.76 -14.45 30.72
N ILE A 74 -17.95 -15.12 29.90
CA ILE A 74 -17.45 -16.47 30.16
C ILE A 74 -16.66 -16.52 31.48
N HIS A 75 -15.82 -15.53 31.74
CA HIS A 75 -15.08 -15.41 32.99
C HIS A 75 -16.00 -15.20 34.22
N ARG A 76 -17.07 -14.40 34.07
CA ARG A 76 -18.04 -14.14 35.16
C ARG A 76 -18.90 -15.34 35.54
N VAL A 77 -19.21 -16.20 34.57
CA VAL A 77 -20.08 -17.38 34.78
C VAL A 77 -19.26 -18.58 35.30
N GLU A 78 -17.96 -18.37 35.61
CA GLU A 78 -17.01 -19.42 36.03
C GLU A 78 -17.13 -20.65 35.13
N TYR A 79 -16.87 -20.48 33.83
CA TYR A 79 -16.78 -21.63 32.93
C TYR A 79 -15.61 -22.53 33.32
N GLN A 80 -15.87 -23.51 34.20
CA GLN A 80 -14.81 -24.30 34.82
C GLN A 80 -14.19 -25.37 33.91
N ASN A 81 -14.57 -25.50 32.63
CA ASN A 81 -14.27 -26.74 31.89
C ASN A 81 -13.68 -26.62 30.48
N ASP A 82 -13.27 -25.44 29.99
CA ASP A 82 -12.50 -25.43 28.74
C ASP A 82 -11.46 -24.30 28.66
N GLU A 83 -10.30 -24.55 29.28
CA GLU A 83 -9.09 -23.71 29.12
C GLU A 83 -8.70 -23.55 27.64
N HIS A 84 -9.06 -24.52 26.78
CA HIS A 84 -8.74 -24.47 25.36
C HIS A 84 -9.65 -23.47 24.61
N PHE A 85 -10.93 -23.39 24.97
CA PHE A 85 -11.85 -22.38 24.43
C PHE A 85 -11.43 -20.96 24.82
N THR A 86 -11.21 -20.71 26.11
CA THR A 86 -10.83 -19.37 26.60
C THR A 86 -9.48 -18.93 26.06
N ALA A 87 -8.49 -19.83 25.96
CA ALA A 87 -7.21 -19.53 25.31
C ALA A 87 -7.37 -19.21 23.82
N SER A 88 -8.20 -19.98 23.09
CA SER A 88 -8.45 -19.76 21.66
C SER A 88 -9.18 -18.44 21.40
N LEU A 89 -10.19 -18.12 22.23
CA LEU A 89 -10.93 -16.86 22.15
C LEU A 89 -10.03 -15.66 22.48
N SER A 90 -9.20 -15.77 23.52
CA SER A 90 -8.23 -14.73 23.88
C SER A 90 -7.22 -14.47 22.77
N ASN A 91 -6.70 -15.53 22.13
CA ASN A 91 -5.83 -15.42 20.97
C ASN A 91 -6.53 -14.74 19.79
N PHE A 92 -7.77 -15.14 19.48
CA PHE A 92 -8.58 -14.48 18.46
C PHE A 92 -8.77 -12.99 18.74
N ILE A 93 -9.14 -12.59 19.96
CA ILE A 93 -9.32 -11.19 20.36
C ILE A 93 -8.03 -10.40 20.15
N LYS A 94 -6.89 -10.95 20.59
CA LYS A 94 -5.58 -10.31 20.42
C LYS A 94 -5.24 -10.11 18.94
N THR A 95 -5.32 -11.17 18.13
CA THR A 95 -5.03 -11.09 16.69
C THR A 95 -6.00 -10.16 15.97
N ALA A 96 -7.29 -10.17 16.35
CA ALA A 96 -8.31 -9.27 15.79
C ALA A 96 -7.97 -7.80 16.09
N ARG A 97 -7.55 -7.50 17.32
CA ARG A 97 -7.13 -6.15 17.74
C ARG A 97 -5.92 -5.67 16.95
N GLU A 98 -4.87 -6.49 16.88
CA GLU A 98 -3.63 -6.17 16.16
C GLU A 98 -3.91 -5.95 14.66
N THR A 99 -4.65 -6.87 14.04
CA THR A 99 -5.04 -6.79 12.63
C THR A 99 -5.89 -5.56 12.34
N ALA A 100 -6.86 -5.21 13.19
CA ALA A 100 -7.70 -4.03 13.00
C ALA A 100 -6.89 -2.74 12.99
N ILE A 101 -5.94 -2.61 13.94
CA ILE A 101 -5.04 -1.45 14.04
C ILE A 101 -4.14 -1.37 12.80
N GLU A 102 -3.54 -2.49 12.39
CA GLU A 102 -2.61 -2.48 11.27
C GLU A 102 -3.29 -2.23 9.91
N LEU A 103 -4.53 -2.72 9.71
CA LEU A 103 -5.35 -2.37 8.55
C LEU A 103 -5.69 -0.87 8.52
N GLN A 104 -5.97 -0.27 9.67
CA GLN A 104 -6.20 1.17 9.78
C GLN A 104 -4.94 1.95 9.40
N VAL A 105 -3.78 1.52 9.90
CA VAL A 105 -2.47 2.11 9.57
C VAL A 105 -2.17 1.96 8.07
N LEU A 106 -2.46 0.80 7.47
CA LEU A 106 -2.32 0.57 6.04
C LEU A 106 -3.21 1.54 5.23
N SER A 107 -4.47 1.70 5.60
CA SER A 107 -5.39 2.67 4.96
C SER A 107 -4.85 4.10 5.06
N PHE A 108 -4.28 4.48 6.20
CA PHE A 108 -3.70 5.81 6.40
C PHE A 108 -2.45 6.02 5.53
N HIS A 109 -1.58 5.01 5.43
CA HIS A 109 -0.39 5.06 4.57
C HIS A 109 -0.75 5.17 3.08
N MET A 110 -1.85 4.53 2.66
CA MET A 110 -2.33 4.69 1.28
C MET A 110 -2.74 6.14 1.01
N GLN A 111 -3.47 6.75 1.94
CA GLN A 111 -3.89 8.13 1.80
C GLN A 111 -2.70 9.11 1.77
N ASP A 112 -1.75 8.93 2.69
CA ASP A 112 -0.50 9.69 2.73
C ASP A 112 0.30 9.54 1.43
N THR A 113 0.34 8.32 0.89
CA THR A 113 1.01 8.03 -0.40
C THR A 113 0.43 8.86 -1.54
N VAL A 114 -0.91 8.91 -1.67
CA VAL A 114 -1.56 9.71 -2.70
C VAL A 114 -1.26 11.20 -2.52
N ASP A 115 -1.31 11.70 -1.28
CA ASP A 115 -1.02 13.11 -0.99
C ASP A 115 0.44 13.47 -1.32
N ARG A 116 1.39 12.56 -1.04
CA ARG A 116 2.81 12.71 -1.43
C ARG A 116 2.99 12.75 -2.95
N ILE A 117 2.31 11.88 -3.69
CA ILE A 117 2.34 11.85 -5.16
C ILE A 117 1.78 13.15 -5.75
N VAL A 118 0.65 13.62 -5.22
CA VAL A 118 0.04 14.91 -5.60
C VAL A 118 1.01 16.06 -5.36
N ALA A 119 1.63 16.12 -4.18
CA ALA A 119 2.62 17.15 -3.85
C ALA A 119 3.85 17.11 -4.77
N ALA A 120 4.37 15.91 -5.04
CA ALA A 120 5.50 15.70 -5.93
C ALA A 120 5.19 16.16 -7.36
N ASN A 121 4.04 15.77 -7.91
CA ASN A 121 3.62 16.16 -9.26
C ASN A 121 3.40 17.67 -9.39
N ASN A 122 2.81 18.31 -8.38
CA ASN A 122 2.69 19.78 -8.34
C ASN A 122 4.06 20.46 -8.31
N HIS A 123 5.00 19.94 -7.53
CA HIS A 123 6.38 20.43 -7.51
C HIS A 123 7.05 20.28 -8.89
N SER A 124 6.88 19.13 -9.55
CA SER A 124 7.37 18.89 -10.90
C SER A 124 6.84 19.92 -11.90
N ILE A 125 5.54 20.18 -11.91
CA ILE A 125 4.91 21.18 -12.79
C ILE A 125 5.53 22.57 -12.58
N ASN A 126 5.57 23.04 -11.33
CA ASN A 126 6.09 24.38 -11.00
C ASN A 126 7.56 24.53 -11.38
N THR A 127 8.32 23.45 -11.27
CA THR A 127 9.75 23.45 -11.55
C THR A 127 10.03 23.46 -13.06
N ILE A 128 9.27 22.69 -13.85
CA ILE A 128 9.37 22.70 -15.32
C ILE A 128 8.93 24.07 -15.88
N ASP A 129 7.81 24.62 -15.38
CA ASP A 129 7.30 25.93 -15.78
C ASP A 129 8.29 27.06 -15.49
N GLY A 130 8.90 27.03 -14.30
CA GLY A 130 9.95 27.96 -13.91
C GLY A 130 11.20 27.87 -14.77
N ALA A 131 11.57 26.68 -15.24
CA ALA A 131 12.70 26.46 -16.15
C ALA A 131 12.40 27.03 -17.55
N LEU A 132 11.21 26.77 -18.09
CA LEU A 132 10.74 27.30 -19.38
C LEU A 132 10.71 28.84 -19.38
N THR A 133 10.19 29.44 -18.31
CA THR A 133 10.12 30.91 -18.19
C THR A 133 11.50 31.55 -18.14
N LYS A 134 12.48 30.90 -17.49
CA LYS A 134 13.87 31.37 -17.43
C LYS A 134 14.59 31.20 -18.76
N SER A 135 14.44 30.06 -19.44
CA SER A 135 15.09 29.82 -20.73
C SER A 135 14.60 30.80 -21.80
N MET A 136 13.31 31.14 -21.81
CA MET A 136 12.74 32.15 -22.72
C MET A 136 13.31 33.57 -22.48
N ARG A 137 13.70 33.91 -21.24
CA ARG A 137 14.26 35.24 -20.89
C ARG A 137 15.75 35.40 -21.18
N TYR A 138 16.52 34.30 -21.29
CA TYR A 138 17.98 34.33 -21.33
C TYR A 138 18.63 33.56 -22.51
N SER A 139 17.87 33.18 -23.55
CA SER A 139 18.38 32.27 -24.59
C SER A 139 19.40 32.92 -25.54
N LEU A 140 20.68 32.74 -25.24
CA LEU A 140 21.79 32.72 -26.20
C LEU A 140 22.11 31.28 -26.68
N SER A 141 21.48 30.27 -26.08
CA SER A 141 21.70 28.83 -26.34
C SER A 141 21.13 28.35 -27.67
N GLY A 142 20.28 29.15 -28.35
CA GLY A 142 19.75 28.84 -29.68
C GLY A 142 20.79 28.86 -30.82
N LEU A 143 22.05 29.21 -30.54
CA LEU A 143 23.13 29.31 -31.52
C LEU A 143 24.00 28.04 -31.66
N MET A 144 23.80 27.01 -30.81
CA MET A 144 24.56 25.75 -30.83
C MET A 144 23.62 24.55 -31.02
N PRO A 145 23.60 23.92 -32.21
CA PRO A 145 22.68 22.80 -32.51
C PRO A 145 22.91 21.51 -31.71
N TRP A 146 24.04 21.40 -30.99
CA TRP A 146 24.48 20.15 -30.35
C TRP A 146 24.45 20.18 -28.82
N SER A 147 24.03 21.27 -28.19
CA SER A 147 23.87 21.31 -26.72
C SER A 147 22.44 20.95 -26.33
N SER A 148 22.27 20.00 -25.39
CA SER A 148 21.02 19.80 -24.66
C SER A 148 20.58 21.12 -24.04
N SER A 149 19.28 21.44 -24.13
CA SER A 149 18.80 22.63 -23.45
C SER A 149 18.82 22.36 -21.93
N PRO A 150 19.14 23.36 -21.09
CA PRO A 150 19.04 23.23 -19.63
C PRO A 150 17.64 22.79 -19.14
N THR A 151 16.61 22.99 -19.97
CA THR A 151 15.24 22.56 -19.68
C THR A 151 15.08 21.04 -19.84
N ASP A 152 15.68 20.45 -20.87
CA ASP A 152 15.61 18.99 -21.11
C ASP A 152 16.32 18.20 -19.99
N GLU A 153 17.48 18.68 -19.52
CA GLU A 153 18.20 18.06 -18.40
C GLU A 153 17.39 18.11 -17.10
N MET A 154 16.69 19.22 -16.86
CA MET A 154 15.82 19.37 -15.70
C MET A 154 14.61 18.43 -15.78
N VAL A 155 13.97 18.33 -16.94
CA VAL A 155 12.85 17.42 -17.19
C VAL A 155 13.28 15.96 -16.96
N LEU A 156 14.46 15.57 -17.44
CA LEU A 156 15.04 14.24 -17.22
C LEU A 156 15.28 13.95 -15.73
N LYS A 157 15.81 14.93 -15.00
CA LYS A 157 16.06 14.80 -13.56
C LYS A 157 14.76 14.57 -12.80
N ILE A 158 13.76 15.44 -13.02
CA ILE A 158 12.45 15.31 -12.37
C ILE A 158 11.80 13.98 -12.71
N PHE A 159 11.89 13.55 -13.98
CA PHE A 159 11.37 12.26 -14.41
C PHE A 159 12.03 11.08 -13.68
N SER A 160 13.35 11.11 -13.52
CA SER A 160 14.09 10.10 -12.75
C SER A 160 13.62 10.08 -11.29
N GLU A 161 13.51 11.25 -10.66
CA GLU A 161 13.04 11.39 -9.27
C GLU A 161 11.60 10.87 -9.09
N SER A 162 10.71 11.14 -10.05
CA SER A 162 9.33 10.64 -10.02
C SER A 162 9.27 9.11 -10.17
N ILE A 163 10.06 8.51 -11.07
CA ILE A 163 10.14 7.05 -11.20
C ILE A 163 10.67 6.41 -9.91
N ASP A 164 11.72 6.98 -9.32
CA ASP A 164 12.35 6.41 -8.13
C ASP A 164 11.43 6.51 -6.91
N MET A 165 10.76 7.65 -6.73
CA MET A 165 9.71 7.81 -5.72
C MET A 165 8.60 6.77 -5.88
N LEU A 166 8.09 6.60 -7.11
CA LEU A 166 7.00 5.66 -7.37
C LEU A 166 7.42 4.21 -7.12
N SER A 167 8.67 3.88 -7.48
CA SER A 167 9.29 2.59 -7.20
C SER A 167 9.38 2.34 -5.69
N GLU A 168 9.89 3.29 -4.92
CA GLU A 168 10.04 3.18 -3.46
C GLU A 168 8.67 3.00 -2.77
N ILE A 169 7.70 3.84 -3.13
CA ILE A 169 6.33 3.77 -2.62
C ILE A 169 5.72 2.40 -2.90
N SER A 170 5.87 1.88 -4.12
CA SER A 170 5.31 0.58 -4.49
C SER A 170 5.87 -0.56 -3.63
N GLU A 171 7.18 -0.57 -3.37
CA GLU A 171 7.81 -1.60 -2.53
C GLU A 171 7.34 -1.52 -1.07
N ILE A 172 7.20 -0.31 -0.52
CA ILE A 172 6.70 -0.11 0.84
C ILE A 172 5.25 -0.61 0.95
N LEU A 173 4.39 -0.28 -0.02
CA LEU A 173 2.99 -0.72 0.00
C LEU A 173 2.87 -2.24 -0.19
N ILE A 174 3.71 -2.85 -1.04
CA ILE A 174 3.78 -4.32 -1.20
C ILE A 174 4.09 -4.98 0.15
N LEU A 175 5.15 -4.54 0.82
CA LEU A 175 5.55 -5.13 2.11
C LEU A 175 4.44 -5.00 3.16
N LYS A 176 3.81 -3.82 3.26
CA LYS A 176 2.71 -3.60 4.22
C LYS A 176 1.51 -4.48 3.91
N ALA A 177 1.12 -4.58 2.64
CA ALA A 177 -0.02 -5.39 2.24
C ALA A 177 0.25 -6.90 2.40
N GLN A 178 1.48 -7.38 2.21
CA GLN A 178 1.87 -8.77 2.48
C GLN A 178 1.73 -9.13 3.96
N VAL A 179 2.16 -8.23 4.86
CA VAL A 179 1.97 -8.42 6.30
C VAL A 179 0.49 -8.48 6.65
N GLN A 180 -0.33 -7.58 6.09
CA GLN A 180 -1.77 -7.60 6.35
C GLN A 180 -2.49 -8.83 5.81
N LEU A 181 -2.08 -9.33 4.64
CA LEU A 181 -2.63 -10.57 4.09
C LEU A 181 -2.38 -11.72 5.06
N LYS A 182 -1.15 -11.86 5.56
CA LYS A 182 -0.81 -12.90 6.54
C LYS A 182 -1.62 -12.75 7.83
N ASN A 183 -1.73 -11.55 8.38
CA ASN A 183 -2.50 -11.32 9.60
C ASN A 183 -3.97 -11.71 9.43
N LEU A 184 -4.55 -11.43 8.25
CA LEU A 184 -5.92 -11.82 7.93
C LEU A 184 -6.08 -13.34 7.81
N GLU A 185 -5.12 -14.04 7.20
CA GLU A 185 -5.11 -15.51 7.12
C GLU A 185 -5.00 -16.14 8.52
N ASP A 186 -4.08 -15.64 9.35
CA ASP A 186 -3.89 -16.10 10.73
C ASP A 186 -5.18 -15.87 11.56
N LEU A 187 -5.81 -14.71 11.39
CA LEU A 187 -7.07 -14.38 12.05
C LEU A 187 -8.24 -15.26 11.60
N GLN A 188 -8.34 -15.58 10.30
CA GLN A 188 -9.33 -16.54 9.79
C GLN A 188 -9.10 -17.94 10.35
N GLY A 189 -7.84 -18.36 10.48
CA GLY A 189 -7.47 -19.63 11.13
C GLY A 189 -7.93 -19.67 12.58
N ASN A 190 -7.65 -18.61 13.35
CA ASN A 190 -8.11 -18.48 14.73
C ASN A 190 -9.64 -18.52 14.84
N LEU A 191 -10.36 -17.82 13.95
CA LEU A 191 -11.83 -17.85 13.92
C LEU A 191 -12.36 -19.27 13.67
N THR A 192 -11.70 -20.03 12.80
CA THR A 192 -12.09 -21.42 12.50
C THR A 192 -11.93 -22.32 13.72
N ILE A 193 -10.81 -22.20 14.44
CA ILE A 193 -10.57 -22.94 15.69
C ILE A 193 -11.64 -22.63 16.73
N VAL A 194 -11.95 -21.34 16.96
CA VAL A 194 -12.98 -20.92 17.92
C VAL A 194 -14.35 -21.47 17.51
N ARG A 195 -14.70 -21.40 16.22
CA ARG A 195 -15.96 -21.94 15.69
C ARG A 195 -16.06 -23.46 15.88
N ASP A 196 -14.99 -24.19 15.61
CA ASP A 196 -14.96 -25.65 15.72
C ASP A 196 -15.15 -26.10 17.17
N ILE A 197 -14.58 -25.38 18.14
CA ILE A 197 -14.79 -25.63 19.58
C ILE A 197 -16.27 -25.41 19.94
N VAL A 198 -16.85 -24.27 19.54
CA VAL A 198 -18.25 -23.94 19.83
C VAL A 198 -19.23 -24.95 19.21
N ILE A 199 -18.96 -25.45 18.00
CA ILE A 199 -19.82 -26.43 17.31
C ILE A 199 -19.63 -27.85 17.85
N ARG A 200 -18.39 -28.31 18.02
CA ARG A 200 -18.09 -29.70 18.36
C ARG A 200 -18.42 -30.01 19.82
N ASP A 201 -18.08 -29.10 20.72
CA ASP A 201 -18.10 -29.42 22.14
C ASP A 201 -19.50 -29.24 22.76
N ASN A 202 -20.50 -28.90 21.94
CA ASN A 202 -21.93 -28.80 22.27
C ASN A 202 -22.12 -28.36 23.72
N LEU A 203 -21.41 -27.26 24.07
CA LEU A 203 -20.90 -26.92 25.41
C LEU A 203 -21.74 -27.60 26.49
N GLU A 204 -21.31 -28.78 26.96
CA GLU A 204 -22.13 -29.61 27.85
C GLU A 204 -22.58 -28.77 29.03
N VAL A 205 -23.90 -28.52 29.08
CA VAL A 205 -24.42 -27.56 30.04
C VAL A 205 -24.16 -28.08 31.44
N PRO A 206 -23.42 -27.34 32.29
CA PRO A 206 -23.11 -27.81 33.63
C PRO A 206 -24.40 -28.20 34.37
N ALA A 207 -24.36 -29.39 34.98
CA ALA A 207 -25.52 -30.02 35.60
C ALA A 207 -26.13 -29.20 36.75
N ASP A 208 -25.39 -28.23 37.30
CA ASP A 208 -25.68 -27.54 38.56
C ASP A 208 -26.05 -26.06 38.41
N GLY A 209 -26.75 -25.68 37.33
CA GLY A 209 -27.79 -24.66 37.52
C GLY A 209 -27.68 -23.32 36.81
N ASN A 210 -27.22 -23.24 35.55
CA ASN A 210 -27.58 -22.07 34.74
C ASN A 210 -27.76 -22.33 33.23
N LYS A 211 -28.56 -23.35 32.89
CA LYS A 211 -28.91 -23.72 31.50
C LYS A 211 -29.33 -22.53 30.63
N LEU A 212 -30.06 -21.58 31.21
CA LEU A 212 -30.53 -20.39 30.51
C LEU A 212 -29.39 -19.41 30.19
N VAL A 213 -28.48 -19.16 31.14
CA VAL A 213 -27.33 -18.26 30.93
C VAL A 213 -26.37 -18.87 29.91
N TRP A 214 -26.17 -20.18 29.94
CA TRP A 214 -25.33 -20.88 28.96
C TRP A 214 -25.89 -20.86 27.54
N GLY A 215 -27.21 -21.04 27.37
CA GLY A 215 -27.86 -20.86 26.08
C GLY A 215 -27.64 -19.45 25.52
N VAL A 216 -27.78 -18.42 26.36
CA VAL A 216 -27.54 -17.02 25.95
C VAL A 216 -26.08 -16.77 25.56
N VAL A 217 -25.10 -17.31 26.30
CA VAL A 217 -23.67 -17.19 25.96
C VAL A 217 -23.34 -17.89 24.65
N HIS A 218 -23.90 -19.08 24.44
CA HIS A 218 -23.72 -19.85 23.21
C HIS A 218 -24.33 -19.14 21.99
N ASP A 219 -25.58 -18.69 22.11
CA ASP A 219 -26.28 -17.98 21.03
C ASP A 219 -25.60 -16.65 20.68
N TYR A 220 -25.20 -15.88 21.70
CA TYR A 220 -24.43 -14.65 21.52
C TYR A 220 -23.06 -14.91 20.88
N GLY A 221 -22.37 -15.97 21.32
CA GLY A 221 -21.10 -16.38 20.74
C GLY A 221 -21.23 -16.77 19.27
N LEU A 222 -22.24 -17.55 18.90
CA LEU A 222 -22.53 -17.89 17.50
C LEU A 222 -22.86 -16.65 16.66
N GLU A 223 -23.62 -15.70 17.21
CA GLU A 223 -23.92 -14.44 16.53
C GLU A 223 -22.65 -13.63 16.26
N VAL A 224 -21.79 -13.48 17.26
CA VAL A 224 -20.49 -12.79 17.12
C VAL A 224 -19.63 -13.50 16.08
N LEU A 225 -19.46 -14.82 16.15
CA LEU A 225 -18.65 -15.59 15.20
C LEU A 225 -19.19 -15.56 13.77
N ARG A 226 -20.50 -15.47 13.59
CA ARG A 226 -21.14 -15.26 12.28
C ARG A 226 -20.85 -13.87 11.76
N PHE A 227 -21.09 -12.85 12.60
CA PHE A 227 -20.81 -11.45 12.26
C PHE A 227 -19.34 -11.25 11.85
N VAL A 228 -18.39 -11.79 12.62
CA VAL A 228 -16.96 -11.76 12.27
C VAL A 228 -16.71 -12.47 10.94
N GLY A 229 -17.28 -13.67 10.77
CA GLY A 229 -17.10 -14.49 9.58
C GLY A 229 -17.55 -13.79 8.29
N GLU A 230 -18.68 -13.08 8.32
CA GLU A 230 -19.21 -12.36 7.15
C GLU A 230 -18.23 -11.31 6.61
N TYR A 231 -17.49 -10.61 7.46
CA TYR A 231 -16.50 -9.60 7.04
C TYR A 231 -15.10 -10.16 6.81
N LEU A 232 -14.70 -11.18 7.57
CA LEU A 232 -13.38 -11.78 7.39
C LEU A 232 -13.28 -12.63 6.14
N GLN A 233 -14.36 -13.28 5.68
CA GLN A 233 -14.30 -14.15 4.50
C GLN A 233 -13.77 -13.46 3.23
N PRO A 234 -14.29 -12.29 2.81
CA PRO A 234 -13.78 -11.60 1.62
C PRO A 234 -12.47 -10.82 1.86
N ALA A 235 -12.03 -10.66 3.12
CA ALA A 235 -10.93 -9.76 3.46
C ALA A 235 -9.59 -10.07 2.77
N PRO A 236 -9.10 -11.33 2.75
CA PRO A 236 -7.85 -11.65 2.04
C PRO A 236 -7.93 -11.35 0.54
N GLN A 237 -9.12 -11.45 -0.07
CA GLN A 237 -9.31 -11.18 -1.48
C GLN A 237 -9.05 -9.71 -1.82
N TYR A 238 -9.56 -8.77 -1.01
CA TYR A 238 -9.30 -7.33 -1.22
C TYR A 238 -7.82 -6.99 -1.11
N VAL A 239 -7.13 -7.54 -0.10
CA VAL A 239 -5.69 -7.29 0.09
C VAL A 239 -4.85 -7.97 -1.00
N SER A 240 -5.24 -9.18 -1.43
CA SER A 240 -4.59 -9.91 -2.53
C SER A 240 -4.76 -9.19 -3.88
N SER A 241 -5.94 -8.64 -4.15
CA SER A 241 -6.20 -7.79 -5.32
C SER A 241 -5.27 -6.56 -5.32
N ALA A 242 -5.21 -5.84 -4.21
CA ALA A 242 -4.31 -4.70 -4.04
C ALA A 242 -2.83 -5.10 -4.24
N LEU A 243 -2.40 -6.23 -3.68
CA LEU A 243 -1.05 -6.76 -3.88
C LEU A 243 -0.74 -7.07 -5.33
N HIS A 244 -1.69 -7.67 -6.05
CA HIS A 244 -1.54 -7.97 -7.47
C HIS A 244 -1.30 -6.69 -8.27
N MET A 245 -2.11 -5.65 -8.03
CA MET A 245 -1.97 -4.36 -8.70
C MET A 245 -0.63 -3.68 -8.39
N LEU A 246 -0.19 -3.71 -7.14
CA LEU A 246 1.11 -3.15 -6.76
C LEU A 246 2.28 -3.91 -7.42
N HIS A 247 2.17 -5.24 -7.56
CA HIS A 247 3.16 -6.02 -8.29
C HIS A 247 3.19 -5.71 -9.78
N GLU A 248 2.03 -5.53 -10.41
CA GLU A 248 1.94 -5.09 -11.81
C GLU A 248 2.53 -3.68 -11.99
N MET A 249 2.21 -2.75 -11.10
CA MET A 249 2.80 -1.42 -11.07
C MET A 249 4.33 -1.47 -10.99
N ARG A 250 4.88 -2.28 -10.08
CA ARG A 250 6.33 -2.47 -9.96
C ARG A 250 6.96 -3.00 -11.26
N LYS A 251 6.35 -4.01 -11.89
CA LYS A 251 6.81 -4.55 -13.18
C LYS A 251 6.79 -3.48 -14.27
N ASN A 252 5.71 -2.69 -14.32
CA ASN A 252 5.55 -1.63 -15.29
C ASN A 252 6.55 -0.48 -15.08
N ILE A 253 6.84 -0.10 -13.83
CA ILE A 253 7.91 0.85 -13.49
C ILE A 253 9.27 0.33 -13.97
N ALA A 254 9.57 -0.95 -13.73
CA ALA A 254 10.81 -1.56 -14.18
C ALA A 254 10.92 -1.60 -15.71
N ALA A 255 9.82 -1.90 -16.40
CA ALA A 255 9.74 -1.87 -17.86
C ALA A 255 9.94 -0.45 -18.40
N LEU A 256 9.30 0.56 -17.79
CA LEU A 256 9.46 1.98 -18.13
C LEU A 256 10.92 2.41 -17.95
N ARG A 257 11.53 2.10 -16.80
CA ARG A 257 12.96 2.36 -16.53
C ARG A 257 13.85 1.70 -17.59
N GLY A 258 13.53 0.47 -18.00
CA GLY A 258 14.24 -0.23 -19.08
C GLY A 258 14.10 0.43 -20.45
N ARG A 259 12.94 1.03 -20.74
CA ARG A 259 12.65 1.75 -21.99
C ARG A 259 13.36 3.10 -22.05
N VAL A 260 13.27 3.90 -21.00
CA VAL A 260 13.76 5.29 -20.99
C VAL A 260 15.28 5.41 -21.00
N VAL A 261 16.00 4.34 -20.64
CA VAL A 261 17.46 4.27 -20.72
C VAL A 261 17.96 4.06 -22.16
N LYS A 262 17.09 3.59 -23.06
CA LYS A 262 17.42 3.49 -24.48
C LYS A 262 17.33 4.89 -25.11
N PRO A 263 18.17 5.21 -26.11
CA PRO A 263 18.01 6.46 -26.86
C PRO A 263 16.57 6.56 -27.39
N ALA A 264 16.01 7.76 -27.35
CA ALA A 264 14.70 8.03 -27.90
C ALA A 264 14.68 7.61 -29.38
N PRO A 265 13.68 6.86 -29.87
CA PRO A 265 13.44 6.74 -31.31
C PRO A 265 13.42 8.13 -31.95
N THR A 266 13.97 8.27 -33.15
CA THR A 266 14.21 9.56 -33.83
C THR A 266 12.95 10.44 -33.98
N GLU A 267 11.75 9.86 -33.83
CA GLU A 267 10.44 10.54 -33.89
C GLU A 267 9.76 10.75 -32.51
N SER A 268 10.45 10.49 -31.40
CA SER A 268 9.82 10.42 -30.06
C SER A 268 10.19 11.57 -29.12
N TYR A 269 10.67 12.70 -29.64
CA TYR A 269 10.85 13.90 -28.81
C TYR A 269 9.49 14.37 -28.28
N VAL A 270 9.35 14.40 -26.95
CA VAL A 270 8.15 14.91 -26.28
C VAL A 270 8.47 16.31 -25.76
N PRO A 271 7.74 17.35 -26.22
CA PRO A 271 7.96 18.71 -25.75
C PRO A 271 7.66 18.85 -24.23
N PRO A 272 8.36 19.74 -23.51
CA PRO A 272 8.11 20.02 -22.10
C PRO A 272 6.65 20.37 -21.78
N GLU A 273 5.95 21.05 -22.69
CA GLU A 273 4.53 21.41 -22.54
C GLU A 273 3.64 20.17 -22.52
N VAL A 274 3.99 19.15 -23.32
CA VAL A 274 3.28 17.86 -23.34
C VAL A 274 3.53 17.12 -22.03
N HIS A 275 4.76 17.11 -21.53
CA HIS A 275 5.07 16.53 -20.21
C HIS A 275 4.25 17.19 -19.09
N MET A 276 4.22 18.53 -19.04
CA MET A 276 3.41 19.26 -18.06
C MET A 276 1.92 18.97 -18.20
N SER A 277 1.40 18.91 -19.43
CA SER A 277 -0.01 18.58 -19.70
C SER A 277 -0.36 17.16 -19.22
N SER A 278 0.52 16.19 -19.46
CA SER A 278 0.36 14.83 -18.96
C SER A 278 0.34 14.77 -17.43
N ILE A 279 1.26 15.49 -16.76
CA ILE A 279 1.28 15.53 -15.29
C ILE A 279 0.00 16.16 -14.74
N LYS A 280 -0.46 17.28 -15.32
CA LYS A 280 -1.72 17.94 -14.92
C LYS A 280 -2.93 17.00 -15.06
N ARG A 281 -3.07 16.34 -16.21
CA ARG A 281 -4.19 15.40 -16.44
C ARG A 281 -4.12 14.19 -15.50
N GLY A 282 -2.93 13.64 -15.28
CA GLY A 282 -2.70 12.55 -14.34
C GLY A 282 -3.09 12.94 -12.91
N LEU A 283 -2.74 14.17 -12.51
CA LEU A 283 -3.12 14.74 -11.22
C LEU A 283 -4.64 14.90 -11.08
N GLU A 284 -5.30 15.52 -12.06
CA GLU A 284 -6.76 15.69 -12.06
C GLU A 284 -7.49 14.36 -11.92
N THR A 285 -7.01 13.33 -12.62
CA THR A 285 -7.55 11.96 -12.54
C THR A 285 -7.36 11.37 -11.15
N LEU A 286 -6.13 11.41 -10.63
CA LEU A 286 -5.81 10.85 -9.31
C LEU A 286 -6.62 11.55 -8.20
N GLU A 287 -6.73 12.88 -8.25
CA GLU A 287 -7.50 13.63 -7.28
C GLU A 287 -9.00 13.32 -7.37
N ALA A 288 -9.54 13.14 -8.57
CA ALA A 288 -10.93 12.73 -8.75
C ALA A 288 -11.19 11.33 -8.15
N SER A 289 -10.33 10.36 -8.44
CA SER A 289 -10.40 9.01 -7.86
C SER A 289 -10.27 9.05 -6.33
N ASN A 290 -9.33 9.84 -5.79
CA ASN A 290 -9.13 10.02 -4.35
C ASN A 290 -10.37 10.63 -3.68
N ARG A 291 -10.97 11.68 -4.26
CA ARG A 291 -12.21 12.27 -3.75
C ARG A 291 -13.34 11.25 -3.72
N LYS A 292 -13.54 10.52 -4.82
CA LYS A 292 -14.56 9.48 -4.93
C LYS A 292 -14.39 8.36 -3.91
N ALA A 293 -13.15 7.91 -3.69
CA ALA A 293 -12.83 6.91 -2.68
C ALA A 293 -13.13 7.41 -1.26
N ARG A 294 -12.73 8.65 -0.92
CA ARG A 294 -13.03 9.28 0.37
C ARG A 294 -14.54 9.46 0.60
N GLU A 295 -15.30 9.79 -0.44
CA GLU A 295 -16.76 9.89 -0.35
C GLU A 295 -17.39 8.53 -0.03
N ARG A 296 -17.02 7.48 -0.76
CA ARG A 296 -17.48 6.11 -0.50
C ARG A 296 -17.09 5.59 0.87
N GLU A 297 -15.86 5.86 1.31
CA GLU A 297 -15.41 5.51 2.66
C GLU A 297 -16.29 6.18 3.73
N ARG A 298 -16.63 7.46 3.55
CA ARG A 298 -17.52 8.19 4.47
C ARG A 298 -18.94 7.66 4.44
N GLU A 299 -19.46 7.33 3.26
CA GLU A 299 -20.80 6.74 3.11
C GLU A 299 -20.90 5.38 3.77
N ALA A 300 -19.90 4.51 3.56
CA ALA A 300 -19.91 3.16 4.11
C ALA A 300 -19.61 3.11 5.62
N ARG A 301 -19.09 4.20 6.21
CA ARG A 301 -18.90 4.34 7.66
C ARG A 301 -20.12 4.93 8.40
N ARG A 302 -21.11 5.47 7.69
CA ARG A 302 -22.37 5.97 8.27
C ARG A 302 -23.30 4.81 8.60
#